data_AF-A0A7W2LQQ6-F1
#
_entry.id   AF-A0A7W2LQQ6-F1
#
_cell.length_a   1.000
_cell.length_b   1.000
_cell.length_c   1.000
_cell.angle_alpha   90.00
_cell.angle_beta   90.00
_cell.angle_gamma   90.00
#
_symmetry.space_group_name_H-M   'P 1'
#
loop_
_entity.id
_entity.type
_entity.pdbx_description
1 polymer ?
#
loop_
_entity_poly.entity_id
_entity_poly.type
_entity_poly.pdbx_seq_one_letter_code
_entity_poly.pdbx_strand_id
1 'polypeptide(L)'
;MRRREFLALNYTTDVKTLMTVECDSGFSIEVFGDGANGSYEWRLVDEGGLVEQHSNCGYGIPAIALRDGLIAYYGTPRDELEHVDFRTNHETALRQGDL
;
A
#
# COMPACT_ATOMS: atom_id res chain seq x y z
N MET A 1 -9.98 -3.37 -16.58
CA MET A 1 -8.97 -2.32 -16.84
C MET A 1 -9.62 -1.11 -17.49
N ARG A 2 -9.36 0.09 -16.98
CA ARG A 2 -9.80 1.37 -17.58
C ARG A 2 -8.71 2.42 -17.39
N ARG A 3 -8.68 3.45 -18.24
CA ARG A 3 -7.84 4.62 -17.95
C ARG A 3 -8.39 5.37 -16.73
N ARG A 4 -7.50 6.03 -15.99
CA ARG A 4 -7.84 6.72 -14.73
C ARG A 4 -8.94 7.78 -14.90
N GLU A 5 -8.97 8.49 -16.04
CA GLU A 5 -9.96 9.53 -16.33
C GLU A 5 -11.40 8.99 -16.49
N PHE A 6 -11.56 7.66 -16.60
CA PHE A 6 -12.86 7.00 -16.72
C PHE A 6 -13.26 6.20 -15.48
N LEU A 7 -12.55 6.37 -14.36
CA LEU A 7 -12.92 5.76 -13.08
C LEU A 7 -14.18 6.43 -12.51
N ALA A 8 -15.10 5.61 -12.02
CA ALA A 8 -16.26 6.09 -11.27
C ALA A 8 -15.86 6.23 -9.80
N LEU A 9 -15.51 7.46 -9.39
CA LEU A 9 -15.07 7.79 -8.04
C LEU A 9 -16.20 8.48 -7.28
N ASN A 10 -16.62 7.90 -6.16
CA ASN A 10 -17.72 8.46 -5.35
C ASN A 10 -17.25 9.35 -4.20
N TYR A 11 -15.98 9.24 -3.78
CA TYR A 11 -15.50 9.82 -2.52
C TYR A 11 -14.39 10.85 -2.72
N THR A 12 -13.54 10.67 -3.72
CA THR A 12 -12.35 11.50 -3.92
C THR A 12 -12.22 11.94 -5.37
N THR A 13 -11.89 13.21 -5.57
CA THR A 13 -11.49 13.70 -6.90
C THR A 13 -10.06 13.28 -7.20
N ASP A 14 -9.83 12.67 -8.36
CA ASP A 14 -8.48 12.33 -8.84
C ASP A 14 -7.72 13.58 -9.31
N VAL A 15 -7.18 14.32 -8.34
CA VAL A 15 -6.43 15.56 -8.59
C VAL A 15 -4.95 15.26 -8.89
N LYS A 16 -4.35 14.38 -8.08
CA LYS A 16 -2.92 14.09 -8.15
C LYS A 16 -2.58 12.72 -7.56
N THR A 17 -1.61 12.03 -8.17
CA THR A 17 -0.91 10.90 -7.54
C THR A 17 0.07 11.41 -6.49
N LEU A 18 -0.07 10.97 -5.24
CA LEU A 18 0.78 11.36 -4.12
C LEU A 18 1.89 10.36 -3.85
N MET A 19 1.60 9.06 -4.00
CA MET A 19 2.55 7.98 -3.75
C MET A 19 2.36 6.90 -4.79
N THR A 20 3.45 6.26 -5.17
CA THR A 20 3.47 5.09 -6.04
C THR A 20 4.41 4.07 -5.40
N VAL A 21 3.94 2.83 -5.28
CA VAL A 21 4.76 1.69 -4.88
C VAL A 21 4.66 0.66 -5.99
N GLU A 22 5.81 0.36 -6.60
CA GLU A 22 5.94 -0.73 -7.54
C GLU A 22 5.76 -2.06 -6.80
N CYS A 23 4.89 -2.89 -7.35
CA CYS A 23 4.64 -4.24 -6.92
C CYS A 23 5.27 -5.23 -7.92
N ASP A 24 5.26 -6.50 -7.53
CA ASP A 24 5.69 -7.60 -8.37
C ASP A 24 4.84 -7.67 -9.65
N SER A 25 5.30 -8.37 -10.69
CA SER A 25 4.52 -8.67 -11.91
C SER A 25 4.07 -7.46 -12.75
N GLY A 26 4.76 -6.32 -12.64
CA GLY A 26 4.48 -5.15 -13.49
C GLY A 26 3.25 -4.34 -13.06
N PHE A 27 2.89 -4.42 -11.77
CA PHE A 27 1.83 -3.61 -11.20
C PHE A 27 2.37 -2.56 -10.26
N SER A 28 1.61 -1.49 -10.06
CA SER A 28 1.88 -0.51 -9.01
C SER A 28 0.61 -0.18 -8.23
N ILE A 29 0.76 0.07 -6.93
CA ILE A 29 -0.26 0.71 -6.12
C ILE A 29 0.01 2.21 -6.10
N GLU A 30 -0.91 2.98 -6.65
CA GLU A 30 -0.88 4.43 -6.63
C GLU A 30 -1.90 4.95 -5.62
N VAL A 31 -1.45 5.81 -4.69
CA VAL A 31 -2.35 6.62 -3.87
C VAL A 31 -2.56 7.96 -4.54
N PHE A 32 -3.81 8.32 -4.74
CA PHE A 32 -4.22 9.55 -5.38
C PHE A 32 -5.27 10.29 -4.55
N GLY A 33 -5.48 11.56 -4.85
CA GLY A 33 -6.58 12.32 -4.28
C GLY A 33 -6.30 13.80 -4.13
N ASP A 34 -7.02 14.43 -3.21
CA ASP A 34 -6.93 15.84 -2.89
C ASP A 34 -6.38 16.02 -1.48
N GLY A 35 -5.07 16.26 -1.41
CA GLY A 35 -4.37 16.47 -0.15
C GLY A 35 -4.78 17.74 0.60
N ALA A 36 -5.36 18.74 -0.07
CA ALA A 36 -5.83 19.95 0.60
C ALA A 36 -7.13 19.67 1.39
N ASN A 37 -7.93 18.70 0.93
CA ASN A 37 -9.17 18.28 1.56
C ASN A 37 -9.00 17.00 2.40
N GLY A 38 -7.78 16.45 2.50
CA GLY A 38 -7.50 15.23 3.23
C GLY A 38 -8.28 14.02 2.70
N SER A 39 -8.50 13.96 1.38
CA SER A 39 -9.28 12.89 0.74
C SER A 39 -8.38 12.09 -0.19
N TYR A 40 -8.21 10.80 0.09
CA TYR A 40 -7.28 9.92 -0.60
C TYR A 40 -7.94 8.59 -0.96
N GLU A 41 -7.47 7.97 -2.04
CA GLU A 41 -7.86 6.64 -2.54
C GLU A 41 -6.64 5.91 -3.10
N TRP A 42 -6.76 4.61 -3.30
CA TRP A 42 -5.74 3.82 -3.98
C TRP A 42 -6.27 3.23 -5.28
N ARG A 43 -5.36 2.99 -6.24
CA ARG A 43 -5.63 2.24 -7.46
C ARG A 43 -4.46 1.31 -7.82
N LEU A 44 -4.78 0.15 -8.36
CA LEU A 44 -3.85 -0.82 -8.92
C LEU A 44 -3.71 -0.55 -10.42
N VAL A 45 -2.48 -0.27 -10.85
CA VAL A 45 -2.16 0.17 -12.21
C VAL A 45 -1.16 -0.80 -12.85
N ASP A 46 -1.41 -1.23 -14.08
CA ASP A 46 -0.47 -2.05 -14.86
C ASP A 46 0.64 -1.22 -15.53
N GLU A 47 1.65 -1.88 -16.12
CA GLU A 47 2.74 -1.22 -16.85
C GLU A 47 2.26 -0.34 -18.02
N GLY A 48 1.05 -0.60 -18.52
CA GLY A 48 0.40 0.19 -19.58
C GLY A 48 -0.33 1.43 -19.07
N GLY A 49 -0.36 1.66 -17.75
CA GLY A 49 -1.06 2.77 -17.11
C GLY A 49 -2.57 2.55 -17.00
N LEU A 50 -3.07 1.33 -17.19
CA LEU A 50 -4.48 1.00 -17.01
C LEU A 50 -4.75 0.58 -15.58
N VAL A 51 -5.89 1.03 -15.07
CA VAL A 51 -6.36 0.74 -13.72
C VAL A 51 -7.17 -0.55 -13.73
N GLU A 52 -6.70 -1.55 -13.00
CA GLU A 52 -7.42 -2.82 -12.82
C GLU A 52 -8.47 -2.72 -11.70
N GLN A 53 -8.06 -2.13 -10.58
CA GLN A 53 -8.84 -2.05 -9.36
C GLN A 53 -8.58 -0.71 -8.65
N HIS A 54 -9.55 -0.24 -7.88
CA HIS A 54 -9.41 0.94 -7.04
C HIS A 54 -10.25 0.78 -5.78
N SER A 55 -9.92 1.57 -4.76
CA SER A 55 -10.62 1.51 -3.47
C SER A 55 -12.10 1.84 -3.57
N ASN A 56 -12.45 2.88 -4.33
CA ASN A 56 -13.75 3.53 -4.27
C ASN A 56 -14.19 3.77 -2.82
N CYS A 57 -13.28 4.29 -2.00
CA CYS A 57 -13.40 4.46 -0.56
C CYS A 57 -12.54 5.65 -0.16
N GLY A 58 -13.11 6.63 0.52
CA GLY A 58 -12.39 7.82 0.96
C GLY A 58 -11.58 7.58 2.23
N TYR A 59 -10.27 7.83 2.16
CA TYR A 59 -9.36 7.78 3.29
C TYR A 59 -8.94 9.19 3.72
N GLY A 60 -8.85 9.42 5.03
CA GLY A 60 -8.37 10.69 5.61
C GLY A 60 -6.85 10.83 5.66
N ILE A 61 -6.11 9.73 5.46
CA ILE A 61 -4.65 9.66 5.59
C ILE A 61 -4.11 8.81 4.43
N PRO A 62 -3.13 9.31 3.65
CA PRO A 62 -2.69 8.62 2.44
C PRO A 62 -1.98 7.30 2.74
N ALA A 63 -1.26 7.21 3.87
CA ALA A 63 -0.61 5.97 4.29
C ALA A 63 -1.60 4.83 4.58
N ILE A 64 -2.84 5.15 5.00
CA ILE A 64 -3.88 4.14 5.23
C ILE A 64 -4.43 3.63 3.89
N ALA A 65 -4.64 4.53 2.92
CA ALA A 65 -4.98 4.13 1.56
C ALA A 65 -3.89 3.22 0.95
N LEU A 66 -2.61 3.56 1.12
CA LEU A 66 -1.51 2.73 0.64
C LEU A 66 -1.51 1.34 1.27
N ARG A 67 -1.63 1.26 2.61
CA ARG A 67 -1.70 0.00 3.33
C ARG A 67 -2.80 -0.90 2.76
N ASP A 68 -4.00 -0.36 2.57
CA ASP A 68 -5.14 -1.14 2.09
C ASP A 68 -4.97 -1.55 0.62
N GLY A 69 -4.36 -0.71 -0.23
CA GLY A 69 -4.02 -1.07 -1.60
C GLY A 69 -2.98 -2.20 -1.67
N LEU A 70 -1.97 -2.16 -0.81
CA LEU A 70 -0.98 -3.25 -0.70
C LEU A 70 -1.62 -4.55 -0.20
N ILE A 71 -2.55 -4.48 0.76
CA ILE A 71 -3.32 -5.64 1.21
C ILE A 71 -4.23 -6.18 0.10
N ALA A 72 -4.84 -5.32 -0.71
CA ALA A 72 -5.66 -5.75 -1.84
C ALA A 72 -4.82 -6.51 -2.88
N TYR A 73 -3.56 -6.11 -3.08
CA TYR A 73 -2.64 -6.77 -4.02
C TYR A 73 -2.01 -8.05 -3.45
N TYR A 74 -1.32 -7.98 -2.32
CA TYR A 74 -0.57 -9.10 -1.74
C TYR A 74 -1.44 -10.05 -0.88
N GLY A 75 -2.66 -9.63 -0.52
CA GLY A 75 -3.47 -10.27 0.49
C GLY A 75 -3.12 -9.81 1.91
N THR A 76 -3.92 -10.23 2.88
CA THR A 76 -3.60 -10.01 4.30
C THR A 76 -2.36 -10.84 4.67
N PRO A 77 -1.44 -10.29 5.47
CA PRO A 77 -0.35 -11.09 6.04
C PRO A 77 -0.93 -12.34 6.69
N ARG A 78 -0.32 -13.50 6.42
CA ARG A 78 -0.69 -14.73 7.11
C ARG A 78 -0.12 -14.65 8.53
N ASP A 79 -0.91 -15.03 9.53
CA ASP A 79 -0.49 -15.07 10.94
C ASP A 79 0.68 -16.05 11.21
N GLU A 80 1.09 -16.83 10.20
CA GLU A 80 2.19 -17.80 10.26
C GLU A 80 3.58 -17.17 10.09
N LEU A 81 3.69 -15.86 9.89
CA LEU A 81 4.99 -15.20 9.90
C LEU A 81 5.57 -15.27 11.32
N GLU A 82 6.68 -15.99 11.48
CA GLU A 82 7.44 -16.01 12.74
C GLU A 82 7.61 -14.58 13.24
N HIS A 83 7.06 -14.30 14.42
CA HIS A 83 7.36 -13.07 15.12
C HIS A 83 8.87 -13.04 15.38
N VAL A 84 9.58 -12.24 14.59
CA VAL A 84 11.00 -11.99 14.80
C VAL A 84 11.16 -11.19 16.08
N ASP A 85 11.43 -11.88 17.20
CA ASP A 85 11.80 -11.21 18.45
C ASP A 85 13.26 -10.79 18.41
N PHE A 86 13.48 -9.51 18.11
CA PHE A 86 14.80 -8.88 18.08
C PHE A 86 15.51 -8.90 19.44
N ARG A 87 14.84 -9.24 20.55
CA ARG A 87 15.46 -9.34 21.89
C ARG A 87 16.31 -10.60 22.06
N THR A 88 16.02 -11.66 21.31
CA THR A 88 16.67 -12.98 21.44
C THR A 88 18.18 -12.94 21.14
N ASN A 89 18.61 -12.00 20.28
CA ASN A 89 20.02 -11.87 19.91
C ASN A 89 20.91 -11.34 21.04
N HIS A 90 20.36 -10.69 22.06
CA HIS A 90 21.15 -10.11 23.15
C HIS A 90 21.45 -11.11 24.27
N GLU A 91 20.55 -12.07 24.52
CA GLU A 91 20.74 -13.09 25.57
C GLU A 91 21.69 -14.21 25.16
N THR A 92 21.74 -14.52 23.86
CA THR A 92 22.61 -15.57 23.32
C THR A 92 24.08 -15.15 23.31
N ALA A 93 24.37 -13.87 23.04
CA ALA A 93 25.72 -13.30 23.08
C ALA A 93 26.32 -13.29 24.52
N LEU A 94 25.50 -13.04 25.53
CA LEU A 94 25.94 -13.06 26.94
C LEU A 94 26.23 -14.47 27.48
N ARG A 95 25.64 -15.52 26.88
CA ARG A 95 25.88 -16.92 27.27
C ARG A 95 27.11 -17.54 26.60
N GLN A 96 27.55 -17.03 25.46
CA GLN A 96 28.69 -17.58 24.71
C GLN A 96 30.05 -16.99 25.10
N GLY A 97 30.10 -15.95 25.93
CA GLY A 97 31.37 -15.51 26.55
C GLY A 97 32.38 -14.89 25.58
N ASP A 98 31.94 -14.35 24.45
CA ASP A 98 32.79 -13.60 23.52
C ASP A 98 32.73 -12.09 23.84
N LEU A 99 33.36 -11.70 24.95
CA LEU A 99 33.82 -10.33 25.23
C LEU A 99 35.23 -10.36 25.82
#